data_AF-A0A1R3WA63-F1
#
_entry.id   AF-A0A1R3WA63-F1
#
_cell.length_a   1.000
_cell.length_b   1.000
_cell.length_c   1.000
_cell.angle_alpha   90.00
_cell.angle_beta   90.00
_cell.angle_gamma   90.00
#
_symmetry.space_group_name_H-M   'P 1'
#
loop_
_entity.id
_entity.type
_entity.pdbx_description
1 polymer ?
#
loop_
_entity_poly.entity_id
_entity_poly.type
_entity_poly.pdbx_seq_one_letter_code
_entity_poly.pdbx_strand_id
1 'polypeptide(L)'
;MTALDRYVRLESEALWRSEPEGQRRDVTLSFGDATLVIADATGRPLAHWSLPALIRQNPDESPAIYAPDEEASEILEIADSTMIEAIEEVRKALAKSRPHPGTLRHWLTAGLIVVTLLLAIFWLPGALTRQTLAVVPAPKRMEIGTKLLGYVQEETGAACQAPRANAAAGRLARRLFGAQTVARIVVVPELAQGALALPGGIVALDYGVLQLSDDPAVAAGFILAARASVLHMDPLEALLQQAGLGTTFRLLTTGEIPDAILRDNAATLLAGPAATPDAAVLSQTLAAAQIPQGPYLAAADARSGNMPDLGPDPLEGQTVPLILTDSDWVSLQNICNI
;
A
#
# COMPACT_ATOMS: atom_id res chain seq x y z
N MET A 1 23.12 -16.63 51.13
CA MET A 1 22.76 -16.76 52.55
C MET A 1 21.33 -17.24 52.62
N THR A 2 21.17 -18.55 52.73
CA THR A 2 19.90 -19.20 53.07
C THR A 2 19.89 -19.48 54.57
N ALA A 3 18.74 -19.78 55.16
CA ALA A 3 18.62 -20.05 56.60
C ALA A 3 19.54 -21.20 57.09
N LEU A 4 19.95 -22.13 56.20
CA LEU A 4 20.91 -23.19 56.54
C LEU A 4 22.35 -22.72 56.76
N ASP A 5 22.77 -21.60 56.19
CA ASP A 5 24.11 -21.06 56.49
C ASP A 5 24.22 -20.62 57.97
N ARG A 6 23.08 -20.43 58.66
CA ARG A 6 23.01 -20.04 60.08
C ARG A 6 22.88 -21.21 61.06
N TYR A 7 22.45 -22.39 60.62
CA TYR A 7 22.14 -23.52 61.51
C TYR A 7 22.67 -24.85 60.97
N VAL A 8 23.46 -25.57 61.77
CA VAL A 8 24.03 -26.89 61.40
C VAL A 8 22.94 -27.95 61.19
N ARG A 9 21.80 -27.82 61.88
CA ARG A 9 20.59 -28.63 61.75
C ARG A 9 19.45 -27.91 62.48
N LEU A 10 18.32 -27.67 61.82
CA LEU A 10 17.14 -27.03 62.43
C LEU A 10 15.99 -28.05 62.48
N GLU A 11 15.54 -28.37 63.70
CA GLU A 11 14.44 -29.30 63.93
C GLU A 11 13.43 -28.69 64.91
N SER A 12 12.15 -28.94 64.67
CA SER A 12 11.07 -28.44 65.51
C SER A 12 9.94 -29.46 65.63
N GLU A 13 9.19 -29.41 66.72
CA GLU A 13 7.93 -30.16 66.84
C GLU A 13 6.81 -29.44 66.09
N ALA A 14 5.89 -30.21 65.51
CA ALA A 14 4.73 -29.70 64.80
C ALA A 14 3.57 -30.69 64.85
N LEU A 15 2.37 -30.22 64.50
CA LEU A 15 1.20 -31.08 64.30
C LEU A 15 0.96 -31.26 62.81
N TRP A 16 0.95 -32.51 62.35
CA TRP A 16 0.69 -32.83 60.95
C TRP A 16 -0.62 -33.60 60.78
N ARG A 17 -1.29 -33.32 59.68
CA ARG A 17 -2.52 -33.97 59.25
C ARG A 17 -2.36 -34.38 57.79
N SER A 18 -2.46 -35.69 57.53
CA SER A 18 -2.24 -36.27 56.19
C SER A 18 -3.44 -36.14 55.25
N GLU A 19 -4.62 -35.78 55.76
CA GLU A 19 -5.86 -35.60 55.00
C GLU A 19 -6.72 -34.52 55.69
N PRO A 20 -7.60 -33.77 55.00
CA PRO A 20 -8.32 -32.64 55.58
C PRO A 20 -9.13 -32.97 56.85
N GLU A 21 -9.72 -34.17 56.94
CA GLU A 21 -10.49 -34.66 58.10
C GLU A 21 -9.71 -35.65 58.99
N GLY A 22 -8.41 -35.85 58.71
CA GLY A 22 -7.55 -36.77 59.45
C GLY A 22 -7.24 -36.32 60.88
N GLN A 23 -6.83 -37.26 61.73
CA GLN A 23 -6.37 -36.95 63.09
C GLN A 23 -5.03 -36.20 63.04
N ARG A 24 -4.90 -35.13 63.83
CA ARG A 24 -3.61 -34.44 64.06
C ARG A 24 -2.64 -35.38 64.79
N ARG A 25 -1.42 -35.47 64.29
CA ARG A 25 -0.34 -36.27 64.88
C ARG A 25 0.84 -35.38 65.20
N ASP A 26 1.46 -35.60 66.36
CA ASP A 26 2.73 -34.99 66.71
C ASP A 26 3.82 -35.54 65.79
N VAL A 27 4.56 -34.64 65.15
CA VAL A 27 5.64 -34.97 64.23
C VAL A 27 6.86 -34.10 64.53
N THR A 28 8.02 -34.61 64.15
CA THR A 28 9.27 -33.86 64.15
C THR A 28 9.57 -33.38 62.74
N LEU A 29 9.82 -32.08 62.60
CA LEU A 29 10.24 -31.45 61.37
C LEU A 29 11.76 -31.36 61.32
N SER A 30 12.34 -31.67 60.17
CA SER A 30 13.76 -31.44 59.90
C SER A 30 13.90 -30.57 58.64
N PHE A 31 14.56 -29.44 58.78
CA PHE A 31 14.74 -28.46 57.73
C PHE A 31 16.03 -28.74 56.93
N GLY A 32 15.92 -29.01 55.63
CA GLY A 32 17.05 -29.20 54.72
C GLY A 32 17.10 -28.13 53.61
N ASP A 33 18.05 -28.27 52.68
CA ASP A 33 18.39 -27.25 51.66
C ASP A 33 17.23 -26.70 50.82
N ALA A 34 16.30 -27.57 50.41
CA ALA A 34 15.12 -27.19 49.65
C ALA A 34 13.86 -27.99 50.04
N THR A 35 13.94 -28.72 51.14
CA THR A 35 12.95 -29.71 51.54
C THR A 35 12.73 -29.68 53.04
N LEU A 36 11.48 -29.83 53.45
CA LEU A 36 11.05 -30.02 54.81
C LEU A 36 10.69 -31.50 55.00
N VAL A 37 11.40 -32.18 55.89
CA VAL A 37 11.15 -33.60 56.19
C VAL A 37 10.23 -33.67 57.40
N ILE A 38 9.13 -34.41 57.28
CA ILE A 38 8.17 -34.66 58.35
C ILE A 38 8.40 -36.10 58.83
N ALA A 39 8.71 -36.30 60.10
CA ALA A 39 9.00 -37.61 60.68
C ALA A 39 8.15 -37.92 61.91
N ASP A 40 7.95 -39.20 62.21
CA ASP A 40 7.29 -39.65 63.43
C ASP A 40 8.19 -39.52 64.68
N ALA A 41 7.64 -39.79 65.86
CA ALA A 41 8.36 -39.72 67.14
C ALA A 41 9.55 -40.70 67.25
N THR A 42 9.65 -41.70 66.35
CA THR A 42 10.78 -42.63 66.27
C THR A 42 11.82 -42.23 65.22
N GLY A 43 11.62 -41.08 64.56
CA GLY A 43 12.51 -40.53 63.54
C GLY A 43 12.30 -41.14 62.14
N ARG A 44 11.20 -41.86 61.90
CA ARG A 44 10.90 -42.40 60.56
C ARG A 44 10.24 -41.32 59.71
N PRO A 45 10.74 -41.06 58.48
CA PRO A 45 10.16 -40.05 57.60
C PRO A 45 8.75 -40.49 57.14
N LEU A 46 7.78 -39.61 57.35
CA LEU A 46 6.39 -39.75 56.93
C LEU A 46 6.14 -39.07 55.58
N ALA A 47 6.68 -37.86 55.40
CA ALA A 47 6.53 -37.08 54.18
C ALA A 47 7.75 -36.18 53.91
N HIS A 48 7.93 -35.80 52.65
CA HIS A 48 8.92 -34.84 52.20
C HIS A 48 8.22 -33.73 51.44
N TRP A 49 8.27 -32.50 51.94
CA TRP A 49 7.66 -31.35 51.28
C TRP A 49 8.73 -30.46 50.65
N SER A 50 8.43 -29.88 49.49
CA SER A 50 9.29 -28.87 48.87
C SER A 50 9.03 -27.50 49.53
N LEU A 51 10.06 -26.92 50.16
CA LEU A 51 9.97 -25.58 50.76
C LEU A 51 9.43 -24.50 49.79
N PRO A 52 9.85 -24.43 48.51
CA PRO A 52 9.29 -23.49 47.54
C PRO A 52 7.78 -23.64 47.28
N ALA A 53 7.24 -24.84 47.46
CA ALA A 53 5.84 -25.15 47.17
C ALA A 53 4.92 -24.89 48.37
N LEU A 54 5.47 -24.65 49.55
CA LEU A 54 4.66 -24.41 50.74
C LEU A 54 3.82 -23.14 50.61
N ILE A 55 2.54 -23.29 50.95
CA ILE A 55 1.56 -22.21 50.97
C ILE A 55 1.16 -21.98 52.43
N ARG A 56 1.40 -20.76 52.92
CA ARG A 56 0.93 -20.33 54.24
C ARG A 56 -0.57 -20.04 54.16
N GLN A 57 -1.37 -20.78 54.93
CA GLN A 57 -2.83 -20.70 54.91
C GLN A 57 -3.38 -19.63 55.85
N ASN A 58 -2.65 -19.28 56.92
CA ASN A 58 -2.98 -18.19 57.85
C ASN A 58 -1.80 -17.19 57.96
N PRO A 59 -1.70 -16.22 57.05
CA PRO A 59 -0.72 -15.14 57.16
C PRO A 59 -0.85 -14.42 58.51
N ASP A 60 0.29 -14.04 59.10
CA ASP A 60 0.38 -13.21 60.32
C ASP A 60 -0.23 -13.81 61.62
N GLU A 61 -0.69 -15.07 61.58
CA GLU A 61 -1.16 -15.81 62.76
C GLU A 61 -0.19 -16.92 63.19
N SER A 62 -0.23 -17.27 64.48
CA SER A 62 0.54 -18.36 65.11
C SER A 62 -0.39 -19.26 65.94
N PRO A 63 -0.29 -20.60 65.86
CA PRO A 63 0.67 -21.37 65.07
C PRO A 63 0.45 -21.21 63.55
N ALA A 64 1.55 -21.21 62.80
CA ALA A 64 1.51 -21.06 61.34
C ALA A 64 1.07 -22.37 60.69
N ILE A 65 0.14 -22.27 59.76
CA ILE A 65 -0.46 -23.38 59.03
C ILE A 65 0.10 -23.37 57.61
N TYR A 66 0.74 -24.47 57.23
CA TYR A 66 1.32 -24.69 55.91
C TYR A 66 0.66 -25.87 55.21
N ALA A 67 0.51 -25.76 53.90
CA ALA A 67 0.08 -26.83 53.01
C ALA A 67 1.04 -26.97 51.82
N PRO A 68 1.18 -28.17 51.22
CA PRO A 68 2.02 -28.40 50.05
C PRO A 68 1.34 -27.99 48.73
N ASP A 69 0.04 -27.73 48.72
CA ASP A 69 -0.78 -27.35 47.56
C ASP A 69 -1.90 -26.36 47.94
N GLU A 70 -2.61 -25.85 46.92
CA GLU A 70 -3.75 -24.91 47.09
C GLU A 70 -5.00 -25.59 47.67
N GLU A 71 -5.10 -26.91 47.53
CA GLU A 71 -6.25 -27.72 47.96
C GLU A 71 -6.18 -28.09 49.45
N ALA A 72 -5.06 -27.79 50.10
CA ALA A 72 -4.76 -28.12 51.49
C ALA A 72 -4.96 -29.62 51.80
N SER A 73 -4.49 -30.47 50.88
CA SER A 73 -4.59 -31.93 51.00
C SER A 73 -3.96 -32.46 52.29
N GLU A 74 -2.83 -31.86 52.68
CA GLU A 74 -2.15 -32.07 53.94
C GLU A 74 -1.90 -30.75 54.65
N ILE A 75 -1.94 -30.77 55.98
CA ILE A 75 -1.81 -29.56 56.81
C ILE A 75 -0.73 -29.78 57.86
N LEU A 76 0.15 -28.79 57.98
CA LEU A 76 1.20 -28.75 59.00
C LEU A 76 1.06 -27.48 59.83
N GLU A 77 0.89 -27.64 61.14
CA GLU A 77 0.78 -26.56 62.11
C GLU A 77 2.10 -26.46 62.89
N ILE A 78 2.79 -25.32 62.77
CA ILE A 78 4.11 -25.08 63.36
C ILE A 78 3.99 -23.92 64.36
N ALA A 79 4.42 -24.14 65.61
CA ALA A 79 4.41 -23.10 66.64
C ALA A 79 5.78 -22.42 66.84
N ASP A 80 6.87 -23.05 66.40
CA ASP A 80 8.23 -22.53 66.55
C ASP A 80 8.49 -21.36 65.57
N SER A 81 8.68 -20.16 66.14
CA SER A 81 8.98 -18.95 65.38
C SER A 81 10.25 -19.07 64.53
N THR A 82 11.26 -19.81 64.99
CA THR A 82 12.54 -19.98 64.27
C THR A 82 12.34 -20.81 63.00
N MET A 83 11.55 -21.88 63.10
CA MET A 83 11.18 -22.72 61.95
C MET A 83 10.32 -21.93 60.95
N ILE A 84 9.34 -21.16 61.44
CA ILE A 84 8.49 -20.31 60.59
C ILE A 84 9.33 -19.27 59.84
N GLU A 85 10.24 -18.58 60.54
CA GLU A 85 11.13 -17.58 59.93
C GLU A 85 12.04 -18.21 58.86
N ALA A 86 12.59 -19.39 59.11
CA ALA A 86 13.43 -20.10 58.15
C ALA A 86 12.65 -20.50 56.87
N ILE A 87 11.42 -20.99 57.02
CA ILE A 87 10.54 -21.30 55.88
C ILE A 87 10.24 -20.04 55.07
N GLU A 88 9.86 -18.94 55.74
CA GLU A 88 9.54 -17.68 55.07
C GLU A 88 10.76 -17.02 54.39
N GLU A 89 11.97 -17.14 54.94
CA GLU A 89 13.20 -16.64 54.32
C GLU A 89 13.47 -17.35 52.98
N VAL A 90 13.33 -18.68 52.95
CA VAL A 90 13.49 -19.47 51.72
C VAL A 90 12.40 -19.16 50.70
N ARG A 91 11.13 -19.07 51.13
CA ARG A 91 10.01 -18.70 50.23
C ARG A 91 10.22 -17.32 49.60
N LYS A 92 10.65 -16.31 50.38
CA LYS A 92 10.94 -14.96 49.88
C LYS A 92 12.10 -14.93 48.90
N ALA A 93 13.18 -15.67 49.17
CA ALA A 93 14.34 -15.75 48.28
C ALA A 93 13.97 -16.33 46.91
N LEU A 94 13.09 -17.35 46.89
CA LEU A 94 12.65 -18.01 45.66
C LEU A 94 11.56 -17.23 44.91
N ALA A 95 10.63 -16.57 45.62
CA ALA A 95 9.62 -15.70 45.01
C ALA A 95 10.25 -14.56 44.20
N LYS A 96 11.38 -14.01 44.66
CA LYS A 96 12.15 -12.96 43.96
C LYS A 96 12.75 -13.42 42.63
N SER A 97 12.87 -14.73 42.41
CA SER A 97 13.46 -15.33 41.22
C SER A 97 12.44 -15.71 40.13
N ARG A 98 11.15 -15.42 40.31
CA ARG A 98 10.14 -15.67 39.27
C ARG A 98 10.25 -14.62 38.13
N PRO A 99 10.43 -15.04 36.87
CA PRO A 99 10.43 -14.12 35.73
C PRO A 99 9.02 -13.56 35.53
N HIS A 100 8.88 -12.24 35.60
CA HIS A 100 7.62 -11.56 35.30
C HIS A 100 7.50 -11.40 33.77
N PRO A 101 6.40 -11.81 33.13
CA PRO A 101 6.23 -11.60 31.69
C PRO A 101 6.17 -10.10 31.40
N GLY A 102 7.24 -9.57 30.81
CA GLY A 102 7.41 -8.13 30.62
C GLY A 102 6.46 -7.53 29.56
N THR A 103 6.06 -6.28 29.79
CA THR A 103 5.30 -5.43 28.86
C THR A 103 6.01 -5.18 27.54
N LEU A 104 7.34 -5.42 27.48
CA LEU A 104 8.16 -5.26 26.28
C LEU A 104 7.65 -6.08 25.08
N ARG A 105 7.11 -7.28 25.31
CA ARG A 105 6.54 -8.10 24.24
C ARG A 105 5.32 -7.42 23.59
N HIS A 106 4.50 -6.72 24.37
CA HIS A 106 3.35 -5.98 23.86
C HIS A 106 3.76 -4.76 23.05
N TRP A 107 4.79 -4.03 23.49
CA TRP A 107 5.33 -2.90 22.73
C TRP A 107 5.98 -3.32 21.41
N LEU A 108 6.74 -4.42 21.41
CA LEU A 108 7.35 -4.95 20.18
C LEU A 108 6.30 -5.44 19.18
N THR A 109 5.27 -6.14 19.64
CA THR A 109 4.17 -6.60 18.78
C THR A 109 3.34 -5.45 18.23
N ALA A 110 2.99 -4.46 19.07
CA ALA A 110 2.31 -3.25 18.62
C ALA A 110 3.15 -2.46 17.61
N GLY A 111 4.45 -2.30 17.88
CA GLY A 111 5.40 -1.67 16.96
C GLY A 111 5.47 -2.37 15.61
N LEU A 112 5.54 -3.70 15.61
CA LEU A 112 5.54 -4.49 14.38
C LEU A 112 4.25 -4.30 13.57
N ILE A 113 3.08 -4.35 14.22
CA ILE A 113 1.78 -4.12 13.57
C ILE A 113 1.74 -2.73 12.92
N VAL A 114 2.16 -1.69 13.64
CA VAL A 114 2.20 -0.32 13.11
C VAL A 114 3.13 -0.24 11.90
N VAL A 115 4.35 -0.79 11.99
CA VAL A 115 5.30 -0.80 10.86
C VAL A 115 4.73 -1.54 9.66
N THR A 116 4.09 -2.69 9.85
CA THR A 116 3.45 -3.45 8.76
C THR A 116 2.31 -2.67 8.13
N LEU A 117 1.46 -2.01 8.91
CA LEU A 117 0.38 -1.17 8.39
C LEU A 117 0.92 0.04 7.61
N LEU A 118 1.97 0.68 8.11
CA LEU A 118 2.64 1.75 7.38
C LEU A 118 3.21 1.24 6.05
N LEU A 119 3.90 0.10 6.04
CA LEU A 119 4.36 -0.50 4.78
C LEU A 119 3.20 -0.80 3.81
N ALA A 120 2.10 -1.35 4.32
CA ALA A 120 0.93 -1.66 3.51
C ALA A 120 0.27 -0.41 2.92
N ILE A 121 0.17 0.69 3.68
CA ILE A 121 -0.47 1.92 3.24
C ILE A 121 0.43 2.74 2.31
N PHE A 122 1.73 2.83 2.61
CA PHE A 122 2.65 3.68 1.87
C PHE A 122 3.32 2.98 0.67
N TRP A 123 3.50 1.65 0.72
CA TRP A 123 4.31 0.94 -0.27
C TRP A 123 3.50 0.06 -1.22
N LEU A 124 2.46 -0.61 -0.71
CA LEU A 124 1.56 -1.45 -1.52
C LEU A 124 0.86 -0.70 -2.67
N PRO A 125 0.44 0.58 -2.53
CA PRO A 125 -0.28 1.26 -3.59
C PRO A 125 0.53 1.37 -4.88
N GLY A 126 1.78 1.84 -4.78
CA GLY A 126 2.67 2.00 -5.92
C GLY A 126 3.13 0.67 -6.50
N ALA A 127 3.26 -0.37 -5.68
CA ALA A 127 3.63 -1.71 -6.17
C ALA A 127 2.49 -2.34 -7.00
N LEU A 128 1.24 -2.20 -6.55
CA LEU A 128 0.08 -2.74 -7.24
C LEU A 128 -0.21 -2.02 -8.56
N THR A 129 -0.11 -0.69 -8.61
CA THR A 129 -0.34 0.07 -9.85
C THR A 129 0.70 -0.31 -10.91
N ARG A 130 1.99 -0.33 -10.56
CA ARG A 130 3.08 -0.74 -11.48
C ARG A 130 2.89 -2.15 -12.02
N GLN A 131 2.54 -3.11 -11.16
CA GLN A 131 2.29 -4.49 -11.60
C GLN A 131 1.06 -4.59 -12.51
N THR A 132 0.01 -3.82 -12.22
CA THR A 132 -1.20 -3.78 -13.06
C THR A 132 -0.87 -3.26 -14.46
N LEU A 133 -0.11 -2.16 -14.56
CA LEU A 133 0.27 -1.59 -15.85
C LEU A 133 1.13 -2.54 -16.71
N ALA A 134 1.98 -3.35 -16.05
CA ALA A 134 2.81 -4.35 -16.72
C ALA A 134 1.99 -5.54 -17.28
N VAL A 135 0.84 -5.85 -16.68
CA VAL A 135 0.04 -7.04 -17.01
C VAL A 135 -1.14 -6.73 -17.91
N VAL A 136 -1.66 -5.49 -17.93
CA VAL A 136 -2.80 -5.11 -18.80
C VAL A 136 -2.38 -5.13 -20.28
N PRO A 137 -2.92 -6.07 -21.10
CA PRO A 137 -2.53 -6.19 -22.50
C PRO A 137 -2.97 -4.98 -23.34
N ALA A 138 -2.27 -4.71 -24.45
CA ALA A 138 -2.60 -3.62 -25.37
C ALA A 138 -4.07 -3.58 -25.85
N PRO A 139 -4.72 -4.73 -26.18
CA PRO A 139 -6.15 -4.75 -26.53
C PRO A 139 -7.06 -4.22 -25.42
N LYS A 140 -6.74 -4.50 -24.15
CA LYS A 140 -7.54 -4.04 -23.01
C LYS A 140 -7.37 -2.53 -22.79
N ARG A 141 -6.16 -2.00 -22.99
CA ARG A 141 -5.90 -0.54 -22.97
C ARG A 141 -6.72 0.19 -24.04
N MET A 142 -6.83 -0.41 -25.23
CA MET A 142 -7.65 0.09 -26.32
C MET A 142 -9.15 0.08 -26.01
N GLU A 143 -9.64 -0.99 -25.37
CA GLU A 143 -11.03 -1.07 -24.91
C GLU A 143 -11.33 0.02 -23.87
N ILE A 144 -10.49 0.17 -22.85
CA ILE A 144 -10.61 1.19 -21.81
C ILE A 144 -10.61 2.60 -22.44
N GLY A 145 -9.64 2.87 -23.33
CA GLY A 145 -9.56 4.15 -24.02
C GLY A 145 -10.79 4.45 -24.90
N THR A 146 -11.35 3.43 -25.55
CA THR A 146 -12.56 3.59 -26.38
C THR A 146 -13.79 3.89 -25.51
N LYS A 147 -13.92 3.24 -24.34
CA LYS A 147 -14.97 3.57 -23.36
C LYS A 147 -14.80 5.00 -22.82
N LEU A 148 -13.57 5.37 -22.45
CA LEU A 148 -13.24 6.71 -21.96
C LEU A 148 -13.55 7.80 -23.01
N LEU A 149 -13.20 7.55 -24.28
CA LEU A 149 -13.57 8.42 -25.40
C LEU A 149 -15.08 8.60 -25.54
N GLY A 150 -15.89 7.60 -25.19
CA GLY A 150 -17.34 7.71 -25.14
C GLY A 150 -17.80 8.80 -24.18
N TYR A 151 -17.26 8.82 -22.96
CA TYR A 151 -17.56 9.86 -21.97
C TYR A 151 -17.00 11.23 -22.36
N VAL A 152 -15.81 11.28 -22.98
CA VAL A 152 -15.28 12.53 -23.54
C VAL A 152 -16.24 13.13 -24.57
N GLN A 153 -16.83 12.30 -25.43
CA GLN A 153 -17.81 12.75 -26.44
C GLN A 153 -19.16 13.21 -25.83
N GLU A 154 -19.51 12.76 -24.62
CA GLU A 154 -20.71 13.27 -23.93
C GLU A 154 -20.58 14.77 -23.61
N GLU A 155 -19.36 15.25 -23.34
CA GLU A 155 -19.09 16.66 -23.02
C GLU A 155 -18.58 17.48 -24.21
N THR A 156 -17.77 16.88 -25.09
CA THR A 156 -17.13 17.56 -26.24
C THR A 156 -17.94 17.51 -27.53
N GLY A 157 -19.04 16.75 -27.52
CA GLY A 157 -19.83 16.41 -28.69
C GLY A 157 -19.38 15.10 -29.34
N ALA A 158 -20.27 14.49 -30.13
CA ALA A 158 -19.99 13.25 -30.83
C ALA A 158 -18.81 13.42 -31.80
N ALA A 159 -17.92 12.43 -31.83
CA ALA A 159 -16.75 12.47 -32.72
C ALA A 159 -17.19 12.60 -34.17
N CYS A 160 -16.56 13.52 -34.90
CA CYS A 160 -16.88 13.79 -36.29
C CYS A 160 -16.52 12.59 -37.16
N GLN A 161 -17.40 12.24 -38.10
CA GLN A 161 -17.25 11.04 -38.93
C GLN A 161 -17.37 11.39 -40.42
N ALA A 162 -16.28 11.18 -41.14
CA ALA A 162 -16.26 11.27 -42.59
C ALA A 162 -15.33 10.20 -43.17
N PRO A 163 -15.79 9.29 -44.06
CA PRO A 163 -14.94 8.20 -44.55
C PRO A 163 -13.60 8.66 -45.14
N ARG A 164 -13.60 9.75 -45.92
CA ARG A 164 -12.36 10.32 -46.52
C ARG A 164 -11.45 10.94 -45.47
N ALA A 165 -12.01 11.72 -44.54
CA ALA A 165 -11.25 12.36 -43.48
C ALA A 165 -10.68 11.33 -42.49
N ASN A 166 -11.44 10.29 -42.15
CA ASN A 166 -10.98 9.18 -41.31
C ASN A 166 -9.78 8.46 -41.95
N ALA A 167 -9.81 8.27 -43.28
CA ALA A 167 -8.66 7.72 -43.99
C ALA A 167 -7.45 8.66 -43.97
N ALA A 168 -7.67 9.97 -44.07
CA ALA A 168 -6.63 11.00 -43.95
C ALA A 168 -6.04 11.06 -42.53
N ALA A 169 -6.87 10.99 -41.48
CA ALA A 169 -6.46 10.87 -40.08
C ALA A 169 -5.60 9.62 -39.86
N GLY A 170 -5.97 8.49 -40.46
CA GLY A 170 -5.15 7.27 -40.44
C GLY A 170 -3.81 7.42 -41.17
N ARG A 171 -3.75 8.18 -42.28
CA ARG A 171 -2.48 8.51 -42.96
C ARG A 171 -1.61 9.43 -42.10
N LEU A 172 -2.20 10.44 -41.48
CA LEU A 172 -1.52 11.33 -40.54
C LEU A 172 -0.94 10.55 -39.36
N ALA A 173 -1.72 9.67 -38.73
CA ALA A 173 -1.23 8.84 -37.64
C ALA A 173 -0.01 8.00 -38.06
N ARG A 174 -0.05 7.37 -39.25
CA ARG A 174 1.09 6.60 -39.78
C ARG A 174 2.30 7.49 -40.12
N ARG A 175 2.08 8.73 -40.56
CA ARG A 175 3.17 9.70 -40.83
C ARG A 175 3.85 10.17 -39.55
N LEU A 176 3.10 10.32 -38.47
CA LEU A 176 3.62 10.81 -37.18
C LEU A 176 4.25 9.70 -36.33
N PHE A 177 3.66 8.50 -36.33
CA PHE A 177 4.03 7.41 -35.43
C PHE A 177 4.61 6.18 -36.13
N GLY A 178 4.73 6.20 -37.46
CA GLY A 178 5.24 5.11 -38.28
C GLY A 178 4.16 4.18 -38.84
N ALA A 179 4.53 3.39 -39.85
CA ALA A 179 3.58 2.59 -40.65
C ALA A 179 2.82 1.50 -39.86
N GLN A 180 3.42 0.97 -38.79
CA GLN A 180 2.81 -0.06 -37.93
C GLN A 180 2.11 0.51 -36.70
N THR A 181 1.86 1.82 -36.65
CA THR A 181 1.21 2.44 -35.50
C THR A 181 -0.21 1.89 -35.30
N VAL A 182 -0.57 1.68 -34.03
CA VAL A 182 -1.93 1.41 -33.58
C VAL A 182 -2.64 2.68 -33.11
N ALA A 183 -1.95 3.83 -33.16
CA ALA A 183 -2.51 5.09 -32.71
C ALA A 183 -3.68 5.53 -33.61
N ARG A 184 -4.72 6.07 -33.00
CA ARG A 184 -5.93 6.55 -33.69
C ARG A 184 -6.15 8.01 -33.35
N ILE A 185 -6.27 8.83 -34.38
CA ILE A 185 -6.66 10.24 -34.25
C ILE A 185 -8.18 10.30 -34.39
N VAL A 186 -8.85 10.89 -33.40
CA VAL A 186 -10.30 11.09 -33.38
C VAL A 186 -10.55 12.58 -33.27
N VAL A 187 -11.37 13.14 -34.16
CA VAL A 187 -11.70 14.57 -34.11
C VAL A 187 -13.02 14.75 -33.37
N VAL A 188 -13.03 15.67 -32.41
CA VAL A 188 -14.23 16.05 -31.65
C VAL A 188 -14.55 17.53 -31.90
N PRO A 189 -15.83 17.95 -31.85
CA PRO A 189 -16.24 19.32 -32.14
C PRO A 189 -15.54 20.36 -31.26
N GLU A 190 -15.53 20.15 -29.95
CA GLU A 190 -15.03 21.14 -28.98
C GLU A 190 -14.12 20.48 -27.95
N LEU A 191 -12.83 20.80 -27.97
CA LEU A 191 -11.86 20.35 -26.98
C LEU A 191 -10.93 21.51 -26.61
N ALA A 192 -11.20 22.17 -25.48
CA ALA A 192 -10.50 23.38 -25.05
C ALA A 192 -8.96 23.26 -25.06
N GLN A 193 -8.42 22.06 -24.78
CA GLN A 193 -6.99 21.79 -24.71
C GLN A 193 -6.32 21.61 -26.09
N GLY A 194 -7.08 21.61 -27.18
CA GLY A 194 -6.58 21.40 -28.55
C GLY A 194 -6.39 19.92 -28.88
N ALA A 195 -5.70 19.15 -28.03
CA ALA A 195 -5.60 17.70 -28.17
C ALA A 195 -5.46 16.99 -26.82
N LEU A 196 -5.94 15.75 -26.73
CA LEU A 196 -5.93 14.92 -25.53
C LEU A 196 -5.56 13.48 -25.86
N ALA A 197 -4.54 12.94 -25.20
CA ALA A 197 -4.16 11.54 -25.36
C ALA A 197 -4.88 10.66 -24.33
N LEU A 198 -5.51 9.58 -24.81
CA LEU A 198 -6.24 8.60 -24.04
C LEU A 198 -5.52 7.24 -24.03
N PRO A 199 -5.85 6.34 -23.08
CA PRO A 199 -5.31 4.98 -23.07
C PRO A 199 -5.50 4.25 -24.41
N GLY A 200 -4.58 3.35 -24.74
CA GLY A 200 -4.63 2.58 -25.98
C GLY A 200 -4.21 3.35 -27.24
N GLY A 201 -3.59 4.53 -27.10
CA GLY A 201 -3.05 5.27 -28.25
C GLY A 201 -4.10 6.06 -29.03
N ILE A 202 -5.23 6.38 -28.41
CA ILE A 202 -6.22 7.27 -29.00
C ILE A 202 -5.78 8.70 -28.69
N VAL A 203 -5.82 9.59 -29.69
CA VAL A 203 -5.62 11.03 -29.50
C VAL A 203 -6.87 11.74 -30.00
N ALA A 204 -7.61 12.36 -29.08
CA ALA A 204 -8.70 13.27 -29.41
C ALA A 204 -8.12 14.61 -29.85
N LEU A 205 -8.62 15.17 -30.94
CA LEU A 205 -8.19 16.45 -31.52
C LEU A 205 -9.40 17.38 -31.64
N ASP A 206 -9.23 18.61 -31.20
CA ASP A 206 -10.19 19.70 -31.37
C ASP A 206 -10.38 20.01 -32.85
N TYR A 207 -11.64 20.08 -33.30
CA TYR A 207 -11.93 20.46 -34.67
C TYR A 207 -11.45 21.88 -34.98
N GLY A 208 -11.49 22.79 -34.00
CA GLY A 208 -10.98 24.16 -34.14
C GLY A 208 -9.51 24.23 -34.56
N VAL A 209 -8.66 23.28 -34.13
CA VAL A 209 -7.25 23.19 -34.56
C VAL A 209 -7.14 22.94 -36.06
N LEU A 210 -8.04 22.14 -36.64
CA LEU A 210 -8.07 21.86 -38.07
C LEU A 210 -8.65 23.05 -38.85
N GLN A 211 -9.74 23.65 -38.35
CA GLN A 211 -10.47 24.70 -39.05
C GLN A 211 -9.69 26.03 -39.12
N LEU A 212 -8.93 26.37 -38.07
CA LEU A 212 -8.24 27.65 -37.93
C LEU A 212 -6.81 27.66 -38.51
N SER A 213 -6.36 26.54 -39.06
CA SER A 213 -4.99 26.36 -39.53
C SER A 213 -4.95 26.00 -41.01
N ASP A 214 -4.08 26.67 -41.77
CA ASP A 214 -3.84 26.32 -43.18
C ASP A 214 -2.74 25.24 -43.34
N ASP A 215 -1.96 24.97 -42.30
CA ASP A 215 -0.82 24.05 -42.31
C ASP A 215 -1.09 22.79 -41.46
N PRO A 216 -0.99 21.57 -42.04
CA PRO A 216 -1.09 20.32 -41.28
C PRO A 216 -0.05 20.15 -40.17
N ALA A 217 1.06 20.90 -40.20
CA ALA A 217 2.05 20.93 -39.13
C ALA A 217 1.45 21.37 -37.78
N VAL A 218 0.43 22.24 -37.79
CA VAL A 218 -0.25 22.66 -36.56
C VAL A 218 -0.94 21.48 -35.88
N ALA A 219 -1.78 20.76 -36.63
CA ALA A 219 -2.49 19.59 -36.12
C ALA A 219 -1.51 18.48 -35.70
N ALA A 220 -0.47 18.23 -36.50
CA ALA A 220 0.59 17.29 -36.17
C ALA A 220 1.27 17.66 -34.83
N GLY A 221 1.56 18.93 -34.62
CA GLY A 221 2.17 19.43 -33.39
C GLY A 221 1.29 19.20 -32.16
N PHE A 222 0.00 19.55 -32.22
CA PHE A 222 -0.93 19.27 -31.11
C PHE A 222 -1.05 17.77 -30.80
N ILE A 223 -1.12 16.92 -31.83
CA ILE A 223 -1.16 15.46 -31.66
C ILE A 223 0.11 14.94 -30.97
N LEU A 224 1.29 15.41 -31.40
CA LEU A 224 2.57 15.02 -30.82
C LEU A 224 2.74 15.58 -29.41
N ALA A 225 2.27 16.79 -29.13
CA ALA A 225 2.26 17.40 -27.80
C ALA A 225 1.40 16.61 -26.82
N ALA A 226 0.17 16.27 -27.21
CA ALA A 226 -0.71 15.41 -26.42
C ALA A 226 -0.11 14.03 -26.19
N ARG A 227 0.63 13.47 -27.17
CA ARG A 227 1.31 12.20 -26.99
C ARG A 227 2.53 12.31 -26.07
N ALA A 228 3.30 13.38 -26.19
CA ALA A 228 4.49 13.65 -25.39
C ALA A 228 4.15 13.85 -23.91
N SER A 229 3.00 14.47 -23.60
CA SER A 229 2.58 14.72 -22.22
C SER A 229 2.29 13.43 -21.43
N VAL A 230 2.07 12.32 -22.14
CA VAL A 230 1.77 11.00 -21.54
C VAL A 230 2.89 9.97 -21.71
N LEU A 231 4.09 10.39 -22.17
CA LEU A 231 5.23 9.49 -22.30
C LEU A 231 5.87 9.13 -20.96
N HIS A 232 5.89 10.08 -20.01
CA HIS A 232 6.46 9.86 -18.68
C HIS A 232 5.47 9.29 -17.67
N MET A 233 4.18 9.50 -17.89
CA MET A 233 3.12 8.96 -17.05
C MET A 233 2.05 8.36 -17.96
N ASP A 234 1.91 7.04 -17.90
CA ASP A 234 0.94 6.30 -18.71
C ASP A 234 -0.48 6.82 -18.42
N PRO A 235 -1.32 7.12 -19.44
CA PRO A 235 -2.69 7.60 -19.21
C PRO A 235 -3.52 6.66 -18.32
N LEU A 236 -3.26 5.34 -18.42
CA LEU A 236 -3.91 4.37 -17.56
C LEU A 236 -3.38 4.44 -16.12
N GLU A 237 -2.11 4.77 -15.93
CA GLU A 237 -1.54 4.99 -14.61
C GLU A 237 -2.19 6.17 -13.91
N ALA A 238 -2.29 7.32 -14.59
CA ALA A 238 -2.94 8.51 -14.06
C ALA A 238 -4.39 8.23 -13.65
N LEU A 239 -5.13 7.51 -14.50
CA LEU A 239 -6.50 7.07 -14.20
C LEU A 239 -6.54 6.18 -12.95
N LEU A 240 -5.67 5.18 -12.84
CA LEU A 240 -5.65 4.25 -11.71
C LEU A 240 -5.24 4.94 -10.40
N GLN A 241 -4.33 5.91 -10.45
CA GLN A 241 -3.93 6.71 -9.29
C GLN A 241 -5.10 7.54 -8.77
N GLN A 242 -5.91 8.14 -9.64
CA GLN A 242 -7.12 8.88 -9.26
C GLN A 242 -8.24 7.94 -8.75
N ALA A 243 -8.44 6.81 -9.42
CA ALA A 243 -9.49 5.84 -9.09
C ALA A 243 -9.23 5.03 -7.81
N GLY A 244 -7.98 5.00 -7.34
CA GLY A 244 -7.57 4.31 -6.12
C GLY A 244 -7.40 2.78 -6.25
N LEU A 245 -7.03 2.17 -5.11
CA LEU A 245 -6.61 0.77 -5.07
C LEU A 245 -7.74 -0.24 -5.30
N GLY A 246 -8.96 0.08 -4.86
CA GLY A 246 -10.11 -0.79 -5.10
C GLY A 246 -10.36 -1.01 -6.59
N THR A 247 -10.27 0.07 -7.38
CA THR A 247 -10.40 0.01 -8.84
C THR A 247 -9.23 -0.72 -9.49
N THR A 248 -8.00 -0.47 -9.02
CA THR A 248 -6.80 -1.18 -9.50
C THR A 248 -6.91 -2.69 -9.28
N PHE A 249 -7.34 -3.12 -8.08
CA PHE A 249 -7.53 -4.53 -7.76
C PHE A 249 -8.68 -5.16 -8.56
N ARG A 250 -9.77 -4.41 -8.78
CA ARG A 250 -10.88 -4.86 -9.63
C ARG A 250 -10.42 -5.04 -11.08
N LEU A 251 -9.64 -4.13 -11.63
CA LEU A 251 -9.09 -4.27 -12.98
C LEU A 251 -8.20 -5.53 -13.09
N LEU A 252 -7.38 -5.82 -12.08
CA LEU A 252 -6.55 -7.03 -12.06
C LEU A 252 -7.38 -8.33 -12.02
N THR A 253 -8.48 -8.33 -11.26
CA THR A 253 -9.27 -9.55 -11.02
C THR A 253 -10.37 -9.77 -12.06
N THR A 254 -10.97 -8.69 -12.56
CA THR A 254 -12.12 -8.75 -13.49
C THR A 254 -11.78 -8.25 -14.90
N GLY A 255 -10.67 -7.53 -15.08
CA GLY A 255 -10.32 -6.93 -16.36
C GLY A 255 -11.17 -5.69 -16.71
N GLU A 256 -11.88 -5.11 -15.75
CA GLU A 256 -12.82 -4.00 -15.97
C GLU A 256 -12.61 -2.83 -14.99
N ILE A 257 -12.92 -1.63 -15.46
CA ILE A 257 -12.99 -0.39 -14.68
C ILE A 257 -14.46 0.04 -14.63
N PRO A 258 -15.00 0.42 -13.45
CA PRO A 258 -16.38 0.88 -13.36
C PRO A 258 -16.64 2.12 -14.23
N ASP A 259 -17.80 2.15 -14.89
CA ASP A 259 -18.21 3.25 -15.77
C ASP A 259 -18.22 4.61 -15.07
N ALA A 260 -18.65 4.67 -13.81
CA ALA A 260 -18.65 5.89 -13.03
C ALA A 260 -17.24 6.50 -12.87
N ILE A 261 -16.21 5.65 -12.73
CA ILE A 261 -14.82 6.09 -12.61
C ILE A 261 -14.30 6.61 -13.96
N LEU A 262 -14.65 5.93 -15.06
CA LEU A 262 -14.27 6.37 -16.40
C LEU A 262 -14.92 7.73 -16.74
N ARG A 263 -16.19 7.92 -16.37
CA ARG A 263 -16.90 9.19 -16.55
C ARG A 263 -16.27 10.32 -15.74
N ASP A 264 -16.00 10.08 -14.45
CA ASP A 264 -15.36 11.08 -13.58
C ASP A 264 -13.95 11.45 -14.05
N ASN A 265 -13.19 10.46 -14.52
CA ASN A 265 -11.88 10.70 -15.12
C ASN A 265 -11.99 11.52 -16.42
N ALA A 266 -12.97 11.24 -17.30
CA ALA A 266 -13.20 12.06 -18.49
C ALA A 266 -13.49 13.53 -18.15
N ALA A 267 -14.40 13.77 -17.19
CA ALA A 267 -14.72 15.11 -16.71
C ALA A 267 -13.49 15.82 -16.12
N THR A 268 -12.68 15.10 -15.33
CA THR A 268 -11.42 15.62 -14.76
C THR A 268 -10.42 15.97 -15.86
N LEU A 269 -10.28 15.10 -16.87
CA LEU A 269 -9.39 15.36 -18.00
C LEU A 269 -9.84 16.59 -18.77
N LEU A 270 -11.14 16.83 -18.95
CA LEU A 270 -11.67 17.98 -19.71
C LEU A 270 -11.66 19.29 -18.91
N ALA A 271 -11.90 19.23 -17.60
CA ALA A 271 -11.89 20.39 -16.71
C ALA A 271 -10.47 20.92 -16.41
N GLY A 272 -9.45 20.07 -16.51
CA GLY A 272 -8.07 20.44 -16.28
C GLY A 272 -7.48 21.34 -17.38
N PRO A 273 -6.43 22.11 -17.08
CA PRO A 273 -5.65 22.79 -18.12
C PRO A 273 -5.01 21.76 -19.05
N ALA A 274 -4.69 22.18 -20.28
CA ALA A 274 -3.97 21.33 -21.24
C ALA A 274 -2.69 20.80 -20.61
N ALA A 275 -2.50 19.48 -20.64
CA ALA A 275 -1.30 18.86 -20.09
C ALA A 275 -0.06 19.39 -20.81
N THR A 276 0.82 20.07 -20.06
CA THR A 276 2.06 20.62 -20.61
C THR A 276 3.11 19.51 -20.71
N PRO A 277 3.51 19.08 -21.92
CA PRO A 277 4.57 18.10 -22.07
C PRO A 277 5.91 18.66 -21.60
N ASP A 278 6.84 17.78 -21.21
CA ASP A 278 8.23 18.17 -21.00
C ASP A 278 8.79 18.76 -22.31
N ALA A 279 9.39 19.94 -22.21
CA ALA A 279 9.85 20.71 -23.37
C ALA A 279 10.90 19.96 -24.19
N ALA A 280 11.85 19.29 -23.52
CA ALA A 280 12.89 18.53 -24.19
C ALA A 280 12.30 17.30 -24.90
N VAL A 281 11.34 16.61 -24.27
CA VAL A 281 10.64 15.48 -24.88
C VAL A 281 9.82 15.92 -26.09
N LEU A 282 9.09 17.02 -26.00
CA LEU A 282 8.30 17.53 -27.12
C LEU A 282 9.20 17.96 -28.28
N SER A 283 10.26 18.71 -28.01
CA SER A 283 11.25 19.13 -29.00
C SER A 283 11.85 17.92 -29.75
N GLN A 284 12.25 16.89 -29.01
CA GLN A 284 12.76 15.63 -29.60
C GLN A 284 11.69 14.88 -30.39
N THR A 285 10.44 14.84 -29.90
CA THR A 285 9.33 14.14 -30.56
C THR A 285 8.97 14.80 -31.90
N LEU A 286 8.93 16.14 -31.94
CA LEU A 286 8.71 16.93 -33.15
C LEU A 286 9.83 16.70 -34.16
N ALA A 287 11.09 16.78 -33.71
CA ALA A 287 12.26 16.54 -34.56
C ALA A 287 12.29 15.11 -35.13
N ALA A 288 12.00 14.10 -34.30
CA ALA A 288 11.95 12.69 -34.72
C ALA A 288 10.84 12.43 -35.75
N ALA A 289 9.71 13.12 -35.63
CA ALA A 289 8.62 13.07 -36.61
C ALA A 289 8.85 14.01 -37.81
N GLN A 290 9.95 14.77 -37.84
CA GLN A 290 10.26 15.78 -38.86
C GLN A 290 9.12 16.81 -39.01
N ILE A 291 8.59 17.30 -37.88
CA ILE A 291 7.56 18.33 -37.81
C ILE A 291 8.19 19.62 -37.25
N PRO A 292 8.16 20.75 -37.96
CA PRO A 292 8.71 22.01 -37.46
C PRO A 292 7.93 22.51 -36.24
N GLN A 293 8.62 23.18 -35.32
CA GLN A 293 8.02 23.64 -34.05
C GLN A 293 7.18 24.90 -34.24
N GLY A 294 7.59 25.78 -35.17
CA GLY A 294 7.00 27.11 -35.37
C GLY A 294 5.47 27.13 -35.51
N PRO A 295 4.87 26.34 -36.43
CA PRO A 295 3.42 26.33 -36.61
C PRO A 295 2.66 25.94 -35.34
N TYR A 296 3.16 24.93 -34.61
CA TYR A 296 2.57 24.52 -33.34
C TYR A 296 2.71 25.59 -32.26
N LEU A 297 3.89 26.18 -32.10
CA LEU A 297 4.14 27.19 -31.08
C LEU A 297 3.26 28.44 -31.28
N ALA A 298 3.12 28.89 -32.52
CA ALA A 298 2.24 30.01 -32.86
C ALA A 298 0.77 29.71 -32.56
N ALA A 299 0.29 28.52 -32.92
CA ALA A 299 -1.09 28.12 -32.67
C ALA A 299 -1.38 27.86 -31.19
N ALA A 300 -0.41 27.31 -30.45
CA ALA A 300 -0.50 27.14 -29.01
C ALA A 300 -0.58 28.50 -28.30
N ASP A 301 0.30 29.44 -28.66
CA ASP A 301 0.28 30.81 -28.12
C ASP A 301 -1.04 31.53 -28.42
N ALA A 302 -1.56 31.44 -29.66
CA ALA A 302 -2.85 32.01 -30.02
C ALA A 302 -4.03 31.43 -29.21
N ARG A 303 -3.92 30.17 -28.76
CA ARG A 303 -4.97 29.48 -28.00
C ARG A 303 -4.88 29.69 -26.50
N SER A 304 -3.68 29.60 -25.91
CA SER A 304 -3.48 29.67 -24.46
C SER A 304 -2.88 30.98 -23.97
N GLY A 305 -2.41 31.86 -24.86
CA GLY A 305 -1.68 33.08 -24.51
C GLY A 305 -0.31 32.82 -23.86
N ASN A 306 0.20 31.60 -24.00
CA ASN A 306 1.48 31.19 -23.43
C ASN A 306 2.20 30.25 -24.41
N MET A 307 3.24 30.77 -25.06
CA MET A 307 4.11 30.00 -25.93
C MET A 307 5.00 29.05 -25.12
N PRO A 308 4.96 27.73 -25.38
CA PRO A 308 5.91 26.79 -24.78
C PRO A 308 7.35 27.12 -25.22
N ASP A 309 8.29 27.15 -24.28
CA ASP A 309 9.72 27.26 -24.62
C ASP A 309 10.28 25.86 -24.92
N LEU A 310 10.52 25.59 -26.21
CA LEU A 310 11.11 24.34 -26.70
C LEU A 310 12.58 24.49 -27.13
N GLY A 311 13.16 25.68 -26.92
CA GLY A 311 14.47 26.05 -27.45
C GLY A 311 14.46 26.27 -28.97
N PRO A 312 15.64 26.25 -29.62
CA PRO A 312 15.75 26.46 -31.06
C PRO A 312 15.16 25.27 -31.84
N ASP A 313 14.48 25.55 -32.95
CA ASP A 313 13.90 24.53 -33.82
C ASP A 313 15.02 23.81 -34.61
N PRO A 314 15.26 22.50 -34.40
CA PRO A 314 16.28 21.76 -35.12
C PRO A 314 16.04 21.71 -36.63
N LEU A 315 14.79 21.91 -37.08
CA LEU A 315 14.38 21.83 -38.47
C LEU A 315 14.31 23.20 -39.16
N GLU A 316 14.66 24.27 -38.46
CA GLU A 316 14.65 25.62 -39.04
C GLU A 316 15.55 25.69 -40.28
N GLY A 317 14.99 26.19 -41.39
CA GLY A 317 15.69 26.27 -42.68
C GLY A 317 15.91 24.94 -43.41
N GLN A 318 15.42 23.82 -42.87
CA GLN A 318 15.48 22.51 -43.53
C GLN A 318 14.25 22.26 -44.42
N THR A 319 14.43 21.40 -45.43
CA THR A 319 13.30 20.89 -46.22
C THR A 319 12.69 19.69 -45.49
N VAL A 320 11.47 19.87 -44.98
CA VAL A 320 10.73 18.81 -44.28
C VAL A 320 9.90 17.97 -45.26
N PRO A 321 9.80 16.65 -45.05
CA PRO A 321 8.94 15.80 -45.88
C PRO A 321 7.47 16.17 -45.71
N LEU A 322 6.71 16.01 -46.80
CA LEU A 322 5.26 16.24 -46.81
C LEU A 322 4.57 15.52 -45.63
N ILE A 323 3.75 16.27 -44.89
CA ILE A 323 2.99 15.74 -43.75
C ILE A 323 1.71 15.06 -44.25
N LEU A 324 0.93 15.78 -45.05
CA LEU A 324 -0.28 15.31 -45.71
C LEU A 324 -0.40 15.95 -47.09
N THR A 325 -1.16 15.32 -47.99
CA THR A 325 -1.55 15.94 -49.25
C THR A 325 -2.64 17.00 -49.00
N ASP A 326 -2.74 18.00 -49.87
CA ASP A 326 -3.79 19.04 -49.77
C ASP A 326 -5.20 18.42 -49.74
N SER A 327 -5.44 17.38 -50.54
CA SER A 327 -6.74 16.69 -50.57
C SER A 327 -7.07 16.00 -49.24
N ASP A 328 -6.06 15.47 -48.56
CA ASP A 328 -6.22 14.84 -47.25
C ASP A 328 -6.44 15.89 -46.16
N TRP A 329 -5.70 16.99 -46.24
CA TRP A 329 -5.81 18.10 -45.32
C TRP A 329 -7.19 18.76 -45.40
N VAL A 330 -7.66 19.11 -46.60
CA VAL A 330 -9.00 19.67 -46.82
C VAL A 330 -10.09 18.69 -46.38
N SER A 331 -9.88 17.38 -46.55
CA SER A 331 -10.82 16.37 -46.04
C SER A 331 -10.91 16.40 -44.51
N LEU A 332 -9.79 16.56 -43.80
CA LEU A 332 -9.77 16.73 -42.34
C LEU A 332 -10.41 18.04 -41.89
N GLN A 333 -10.13 19.15 -42.57
CA GLN A 333 -10.73 20.46 -42.26
C GLN A 333 -12.26 20.45 -42.41
N ASN A 334 -12.83 19.53 -43.18
CA ASN A 334 -14.28 19.40 -43.37
C ASN A 334 -14.90 18.20 -42.65
N ILE A 335 -14.18 17.54 -41.75
CA ILE A 335 -14.64 16.30 -41.10
C ILE A 335 -15.95 16.45 -40.32
N CYS A 336 -16.21 17.63 -39.74
CA CYS A 336 -17.41 17.93 -38.96
C CYS A 336 -18.51 18.65 -39.77
N ASN A 337 -18.26 18.98 -41.04
CA ASN A 337 -19.17 19.79 -41.88
C ASN A 337 -20.09 18.95 -42.78
N ILE A 338 -20.49 17.76 -42.32
CA ILE A 338 -21.21 16.76 -43.14
C ILE A 338 -22.65 16.60 -42.67
#